data_AF-A0A6J8EL18-F1
#
_entry.id   AF-A0A6J8EL18-F1
#
_cell.length_a   1.000
_cell.length_b   1.000
_cell.length_c   1.000
_cell.angle_alpha   90.00
_cell.angle_beta   90.00
_cell.angle_gamma   90.00
#
_symmetry.space_group_name_H-M   'P 1'
#
loop_
_entity.id
_entity.type
_entity.pdbx_description
1 polymer ?
#
loop_
_entity_poly.entity_id
_entity_poly.type
_entity_poly.pdbx_seq_one_letter_code
_entity_poly.pdbx_strand_id
1 'polypeptide(L)'
;MKELYDQTKERLKTIEDYLKPNVKIHTIWECEFDQQKYPEVDPHLKPIDKRDAFYGGRTETIQLYNNLSDLKDIFKLYVDTFMKYKQKASGCKCDPKYCKPDCENDKECKTKIQYIIDNAAYNLDIDKVKHNSGLRFIAKICLNNLWGHFGMRDNFTQKEYCFTLEHITKIVFNEKYKDISTMILDENIVLTEYKEKKKNILNLIQV
;
A
#
# COMPACT_ATOMS: atom_id res chain seq x y z
N MET A 1 -8.79 32.56 -11.98
CA MET A 1 -7.70 32.55 -10.97
C MET A 1 -8.08 33.22 -9.66
N LYS A 2 -8.61 34.46 -9.63
CA LYS A 2 -9.08 35.11 -8.39
C LYS A 2 -10.13 34.29 -7.64
N GLU A 3 -11.12 33.79 -8.36
CA GLU A 3 -12.20 32.97 -7.79
C GLU A 3 -11.72 31.71 -7.06
N LEU A 4 -10.70 31.03 -7.60
CA LEU A 4 -10.11 29.83 -6.96
C LEU A 4 -9.33 30.19 -5.68
N TYR A 5 -8.65 31.34 -5.69
CA TYR A 5 -7.93 31.86 -4.52
C TYR A 5 -8.92 32.22 -3.41
N ASP A 6 -10.01 32.89 -3.74
CA ASP A 6 -11.05 33.30 -2.80
C ASP A 6 -11.75 32.08 -2.18
N GLN A 7 -12.12 31.09 -3.00
CA GLN A 7 -12.68 29.81 -2.52
C GLN A 7 -11.72 29.06 -1.59
N THR A 8 -10.41 29.10 -1.88
CA THR A 8 -9.39 28.44 -1.05
C THR A 8 -9.22 29.17 0.29
N LYS A 9 -9.29 30.50 0.30
CA LYS A 9 -9.27 31.30 1.53
C LYS A 9 -10.50 31.06 2.40
N GLU A 10 -11.69 30.93 1.81
CA GLU A 10 -12.91 30.58 2.55
C GLU A 10 -12.79 29.20 3.21
N ARG A 11 -12.32 28.20 2.47
CA ARG A 11 -12.09 26.85 3.02
C ARG A 11 -11.10 26.85 4.18
N LEU A 12 -9.99 27.56 4.07
CA LEU A 12 -9.00 27.69 5.14
C LEU A 12 -9.62 28.30 6.40
N LYS A 13 -10.45 29.33 6.24
CA LYS A 13 -11.16 29.97 7.34
C LYS A 13 -12.12 28.99 8.04
N THR A 14 -12.90 28.21 7.28
CA THR A 14 -13.78 27.18 7.84
C THR A 14 -13.01 26.14 8.64
N ILE A 15 -11.86 25.68 8.12
CA ILE A 15 -11.00 24.68 8.78
C ILE A 15 -10.40 25.26 10.07
N GLU A 16 -9.91 26.50 10.03
CA GLU A 16 -9.38 27.17 11.21
C GLU A 16 -10.45 27.36 12.29
N ASP A 17 -11.64 27.81 11.93
CA ASP A 17 -12.73 28.07 12.88
C ASP A 17 -13.19 26.76 13.56
N TYR A 18 -13.18 25.64 12.84
CA TYR A 18 -13.59 24.34 13.36
C TYR A 18 -12.53 23.67 14.26
N LEU A 19 -11.24 23.88 13.97
CA LEU A 19 -10.14 23.12 14.59
C LEU A 19 -9.27 23.93 15.56
N LYS A 20 -9.32 25.27 15.54
CA LYS A 20 -8.55 26.16 16.44
C LYS A 20 -8.64 25.85 17.94
N PRO A 21 -9.77 25.38 18.52
CA PRO A 21 -9.82 25.13 19.95
C PRO A 21 -8.86 24.03 20.41
N ASN A 22 -8.48 23.10 19.52
CA ASN A 22 -7.82 21.86 19.91
C ASN A 22 -6.55 21.53 19.11
N VAL A 23 -6.27 22.22 18.00
CA VAL A 23 -5.14 21.87 17.11
C VAL A 23 -4.47 23.13 16.55
N LYS A 24 -3.13 23.13 16.60
CA LYS A 24 -2.31 24.14 15.92
C LYS A 24 -2.19 23.79 14.44
N ILE A 25 -2.81 24.58 13.57
CA ILE A 25 -2.76 24.40 12.11
C ILE A 25 -1.62 25.23 11.54
N HIS A 26 -0.79 24.61 10.70
CA HIS A 26 0.21 25.27 9.88
C HIS A 26 -0.21 25.15 8.40
N THR A 27 -0.46 26.28 7.76
CA THR A 27 -0.86 26.34 6.35
C THR A 27 0.31 26.87 5.52
N ILE A 28 0.62 26.20 4.42
CA ILE A 28 1.68 26.59 3.47
C ILE A 28 1.07 26.47 2.07
N TRP A 29 1.21 27.50 1.23
CA TRP A 29 0.79 27.43 -0.17
C TRP A 29 1.81 26.67 -1.01
N GLU A 30 1.37 26.00 -2.08
CA GLU A 30 2.24 25.23 -2.97
C GLU A 30 3.42 26.07 -3.49
N CYS A 31 3.16 27.31 -3.91
CA CYS A 31 4.21 28.22 -4.36
C CYS A 31 5.20 28.64 -3.26
N GLU A 32 4.78 28.67 -1.99
CA GLU A 32 5.65 28.94 -0.84
C GLU A 32 6.43 27.68 -0.44
N PHE A 33 5.82 26.50 -0.58
CA PHE A 33 6.45 25.21 -0.39
C PHE A 33 7.58 24.99 -1.39
N ASP A 34 7.35 25.31 -2.67
CA ASP A 34 8.35 25.21 -3.73
C ASP A 34 9.54 26.16 -3.54
N GLN A 35 9.33 27.28 -2.84
CA GLN A 35 10.38 28.26 -2.52
C GLN A 35 11.20 27.88 -1.28
N GLN A 36 10.73 26.95 -0.44
CA GLN A 36 11.49 26.47 0.69
C GLN A 36 12.65 25.62 0.20
N LYS A 37 13.87 26.19 0.25
CA LYS A 37 15.10 25.42 0.14
C LYS A 37 15.28 24.57 1.40
N TYR A 38 14.74 23.37 1.37
CA TYR A 38 15.19 22.32 2.28
C TYR A 38 16.70 22.14 2.08
N PRO A 39 17.49 21.85 3.13
CA PRO A 39 18.85 21.38 2.90
C PRO A 39 18.74 20.25 1.88
N GLU A 40 19.53 20.33 0.81
CA GLU A 40 19.67 19.28 -0.20
C GLU A 40 20.29 18.05 0.48
N VAL A 41 19.53 17.41 1.38
CA VAL A 41 19.67 15.99 1.57
C VAL A 41 19.07 15.45 0.28
N ASP A 42 19.93 15.13 -0.67
CA ASP A 42 19.55 14.51 -1.92
C ASP A 42 18.42 13.49 -1.60
N PRO A 43 17.20 13.69 -2.14
CA PRO A 43 16.05 12.82 -1.84
C PRO A 43 16.34 11.35 -2.15
N HIS A 44 17.34 11.08 -3.00
CA HIS A 44 17.84 9.74 -3.33
C HIS A 44 18.82 9.16 -2.31
N LEU A 45 19.24 9.93 -1.31
CA LEU A 45 20.20 9.58 -0.27
C LEU A 45 19.55 9.19 1.06
N LYS A 46 18.21 9.31 1.23
CA LYS A 46 17.53 8.77 2.42
C LYS A 46 17.15 7.30 2.22
N PRO A 47 17.23 6.42 3.25
CA PRO A 47 16.64 5.10 3.15
C PRO A 47 15.16 5.29 2.87
N ILE A 48 14.62 4.48 1.96
CA ILE A 48 13.18 4.53 1.66
C ILE A 48 12.45 4.37 3.00
N ASP A 49 11.77 5.42 3.45
CA ASP A 49 10.92 5.33 4.64
C ASP A 49 9.95 4.18 4.37
N LYS A 50 9.72 3.32 5.38
CA LYS A 50 8.71 2.27 5.25
C LYS A 50 7.39 2.89 4.80
N ARG A 51 7.05 4.09 5.31
CA ARG A 51 5.90 4.90 4.89
C ARG A 51 5.95 5.25 3.40
N ASP A 52 7.11 5.66 2.91
CA ASP A 52 7.30 6.02 1.50
C ASP A 52 7.28 4.84 0.55
N ALA A 53 7.55 3.64 1.05
CA ALA A 53 7.36 2.44 0.27
C ALA A 53 5.90 2.19 -0.11
N PHE A 54 4.96 2.85 0.59
CA PHE A 54 3.51 2.76 0.43
C PHE A 54 2.90 3.87 -0.45
N TYR A 55 3.67 4.87 -0.91
CA TYR A 55 3.16 5.90 -1.82
C TYR A 55 3.11 5.43 -3.28
N GLY A 56 2.05 5.85 -4.00
CA GLY A 56 1.86 5.58 -5.43
C GLY A 56 1.22 4.21 -5.74
N GLY A 57 0.14 3.89 -5.02
CA GLY A 57 -0.71 2.70 -5.20
C GLY A 57 -2.18 2.97 -4.82
N ARG A 58 -3.07 2.00 -5.02
CA ARG A 58 -4.54 2.14 -4.80
C ARG A 58 -4.98 2.27 -3.31
N THR A 59 -4.05 2.44 -2.38
CA THR A 59 -4.27 2.29 -0.93
C THR A 59 -3.92 3.55 -0.14
N GLU A 60 -4.03 4.73 -0.74
CA GLU A 60 -3.65 6.01 -0.09
C GLU A 60 -4.60 6.45 1.03
N THR A 61 -5.69 5.72 1.30
CA THR A 61 -6.78 6.16 2.20
C THR A 61 -6.93 5.34 3.49
N ILE A 62 -5.96 4.50 3.86
CA ILE A 62 -6.08 3.64 5.05
C ILE A 62 -4.98 3.96 6.06
N GLN A 63 -5.38 4.49 7.21
CA GLN A 63 -4.54 4.65 8.40
C GLN A 63 -4.97 3.62 9.45
N LEU A 64 -4.01 2.92 10.07
CA LEU A 64 -4.29 2.03 11.20
C LEU A 64 -4.85 2.83 12.38
N TYR A 65 -6.11 2.56 12.76
CA TYR A 65 -6.80 3.26 13.85
C TYR A 65 -6.50 2.70 15.25
N ASN A 66 -5.82 1.54 15.36
CA ASN A 66 -5.60 0.89 16.65
C ASN A 66 -4.13 0.88 17.08
N ASN A 67 -3.90 1.38 18.29
CA ASN A 67 -2.63 1.31 19.01
C ASN A 67 -2.57 -0.03 19.77
N LEU A 68 -2.36 -1.12 19.03
CA LEU A 68 -2.18 -2.44 19.63
C LEU A 68 -0.70 -2.58 20.00
N SER A 69 -0.34 -2.09 21.19
CA SER A 69 1.01 -2.19 21.78
C SER A 69 1.56 -3.61 21.79
N ASP A 70 0.67 -4.60 21.76
CA ASP A 70 0.99 -6.03 21.91
C ASP A 70 1.18 -6.75 20.56
N LEU A 71 0.88 -6.10 19.44
CA LEU A 71 1.05 -6.64 18.08
C LEU A 71 2.22 -6.01 17.33
N LYS A 72 3.19 -5.43 18.06
CA LYS A 72 4.27 -4.58 17.53
C LYS A 72 5.10 -5.19 16.39
N ASP A 73 5.02 -6.49 16.15
CA ASP A 73 5.86 -7.16 15.15
C ASP A 73 5.13 -8.11 14.17
N ILE A 74 3.80 -8.23 14.20
CA ILE A 74 3.10 -9.27 13.40
C ILE A 74 3.43 -9.20 11.90
N PHE A 75 3.51 -8.00 11.34
CA PHE A 75 3.85 -7.80 9.93
C PHE A 75 5.29 -7.36 9.71
N LYS A 76 6.10 -7.24 10.76
CA LYS A 76 7.48 -6.76 10.67
C LYS A 76 8.29 -7.63 9.72
N LEU A 77 8.22 -8.96 9.85
CA LEU A 77 8.92 -9.89 8.97
C LEU A 77 8.48 -9.73 7.51
N TYR A 78 7.18 -9.59 7.24
CA TYR A 78 6.65 -9.40 5.89
C TYR A 78 7.18 -8.10 5.28
N VAL A 79 7.02 -6.98 6.00
CA VAL A 79 7.45 -5.66 5.54
C VAL A 79 8.95 -5.62 5.33
N ASP A 80 9.75 -6.10 6.29
CA ASP A 80 11.21 -6.13 6.20
C ASP A 80 11.68 -7.01 5.03
N THR A 81 11.02 -8.15 4.78
CA THR A 81 11.35 -9.05 3.66
C THR A 81 11.16 -8.36 2.31
N PHE A 82 10.00 -7.78 2.05
CA PHE A 82 9.74 -7.16 0.74
C PHE A 82 10.43 -5.81 0.60
N MET A 83 10.67 -5.07 1.68
CA MET A 83 11.53 -3.89 1.67
C MET A 83 12.97 -4.25 1.29
N LYS A 84 13.51 -5.33 1.88
CA LYS A 84 14.83 -5.87 1.51
C LYS A 84 14.90 -6.23 0.03
N TYR A 85 13.89 -6.93 -0.52
CA TYR A 85 13.87 -7.25 -1.95
C TYR A 85 13.73 -6.00 -2.84
N LYS A 86 12.86 -5.06 -2.44
CA LYS A 86 12.63 -3.80 -3.17
C LYS A 86 13.91 -2.96 -3.25
N GLN A 87 14.70 -2.93 -2.17
CA GLN A 87 15.97 -2.20 -2.11
C GLN A 87 17.11 -2.93 -2.84
N LYS A 88 17.24 -4.25 -2.69
CA LYS A 88 18.18 -5.06 -3.49
C LYS A 88 17.97 -4.87 -4.98
N ALA A 89 16.70 -4.82 -5.40
CA ALA A 89 16.30 -4.69 -6.79
C ALA A 89 16.30 -3.24 -7.30
N SER A 90 16.34 -2.24 -6.41
CA SER A 90 16.52 -0.83 -6.82
C SER A 90 17.84 -0.68 -7.57
N GLY A 91 18.94 -1.18 -6.98
CA GLY A 91 20.29 -1.01 -7.52
C GLY A 91 20.61 0.43 -7.94
N CYS A 92 21.73 0.58 -8.62
CA CYS A 92 22.01 1.75 -9.45
C CYS A 92 21.45 1.47 -10.85
N LYS A 93 20.58 2.35 -11.37
CA LYS A 93 20.21 2.30 -12.79
C LYS A 93 21.38 2.88 -13.60
N CYS A 94 22.23 2.03 -14.14
CA CYS A 94 23.00 2.35 -15.34
C CYS A 94 22.04 2.39 -16.54
N ASP A 95 21.22 3.44 -16.66
CA ASP A 95 20.50 3.68 -17.91
C ASP A 95 21.51 4.23 -18.94
N PRO A 96 21.83 3.51 -20.03
CA PRO A 96 22.84 3.96 -20.99
C PRO A 96 22.51 5.31 -21.65
N LYS A 97 21.25 5.76 -21.62
CA LYS A 97 20.83 7.07 -22.14
C LYS A 97 21.14 8.24 -21.21
N TYR A 98 21.27 8.00 -19.90
CA TYR A 98 21.34 9.06 -18.87
C TYR A 98 22.52 8.90 -17.91
N CYS A 99 23.24 7.77 -17.96
CA CYS A 99 24.36 7.49 -17.07
C CYS A 99 25.69 7.74 -17.76
N LYS A 100 26.70 8.16 -16.98
CA LYS A 100 28.08 8.29 -17.47
C LYS A 100 28.69 6.88 -17.73
N PRO A 101 29.65 6.74 -18.66
CA PRO A 101 30.30 5.48 -18.99
C PRO A 101 30.86 4.69 -17.79
N ASP A 102 31.21 5.37 -16.69
CA ASP A 102 31.81 4.78 -15.48
C ASP A 102 30.80 4.52 -14.32
N CYS A 103 29.54 4.20 -14.63
CA CYS A 103 28.49 3.99 -13.63
C CYS A 103 28.81 2.90 -12.58
N GLU A 104 29.61 1.88 -12.92
CA GLU A 104 30.01 0.84 -11.96
C GLU A 104 30.88 1.37 -10.80
N ASN A 105 31.49 2.54 -10.99
CA ASN A 105 32.30 3.26 -10.01
C ASN A 105 31.68 4.58 -9.56
N ASP A 106 30.38 4.77 -9.78
CA ASP A 106 29.69 5.95 -9.29
C ASP A 106 29.72 5.96 -7.74
N LYS A 107 30.67 6.72 -7.20
CA LYS A 107 30.94 6.87 -5.77
C LYS A 107 29.67 7.31 -5.04
N GLU A 108 28.80 8.05 -5.73
CA GLU A 108 27.53 8.54 -5.21
C GLU A 108 26.54 7.40 -4.98
N CYS A 109 26.43 6.47 -5.94
CA CYS A 109 25.50 5.36 -5.83
C CYS A 109 25.94 4.29 -4.82
N LYS A 110 27.26 4.03 -4.70
CA LYS A 110 27.81 3.18 -3.62
C LYS A 110 27.59 3.81 -2.25
N THR A 111 27.75 5.13 -2.12
CA THR A 111 27.49 5.87 -0.87
C THR A 111 26.01 5.82 -0.48
N LYS A 112 25.10 5.96 -1.46
CA LYS A 112 23.64 5.79 -1.28
C LYS A 112 23.29 4.41 -0.73
N ILE A 113 23.82 3.35 -1.34
CA ILE A 113 23.56 1.97 -0.92
C ILE A 113 24.15 1.70 0.48
N GLN A 114 25.36 2.20 0.75
CA GLN A 114 25.99 2.07 2.08
C GLN A 114 25.17 2.75 3.17
N TYR A 115 24.73 3.99 2.94
CA TYR A 115 23.90 4.70 3.90
C TYR A 115 22.56 4.00 4.15
N ILE A 116 21.96 3.40 3.11
CA ILE A 116 20.76 2.56 3.26
C ILE A 116 21.05 1.34 4.14
N ILE A 117 22.18 0.67 3.94
CA ILE A 117 22.58 -0.50 4.74
C ILE A 117 22.78 -0.12 6.21
N ASP A 118 23.48 1.01 6.45
CA ASP A 118 23.80 1.48 7.80
C ASP A 118 22.55 1.88 8.60
N ASN A 119 21.48 2.28 7.90
CA ASN A 119 20.24 2.78 8.51
C ASN A 119 19.04 1.86 8.31
N ALA A 120 19.16 0.75 7.57
CA ALA A 120 18.08 -0.21 7.39
C ALA A 120 18.02 -1.17 8.58
N ALA A 121 16.81 -1.47 9.04
CA ALA A 121 16.57 -2.45 10.10
C ALA A 121 16.84 -3.92 9.67
N TYR A 122 17.21 -4.14 8.40
CA TYR A 122 17.43 -5.47 7.82
C TYR A 122 18.78 -5.52 7.11
N ASN A 123 19.62 -6.48 7.48
CA ASN A 123 20.95 -6.66 6.90
C ASN A 123 20.87 -6.83 5.38
N LEU A 124 21.38 -5.82 4.66
CA LEU A 124 21.54 -5.77 3.23
C LEU A 124 23.01 -5.99 2.88
N ASP A 125 23.25 -6.67 1.78
CA ASP A 125 24.57 -7.04 1.29
C ASP A 125 24.80 -6.26 -0.01
N ILE A 126 25.80 -5.37 -0.02
CA ILE A 126 26.09 -4.43 -1.12
C ILE A 126 26.24 -5.18 -2.43
N ASP A 127 26.95 -6.31 -2.41
CA ASP A 127 27.29 -7.07 -3.61
C ASP A 127 26.05 -7.72 -4.24
N LYS A 128 24.96 -7.83 -3.47
CA LYS A 128 23.67 -8.36 -3.93
C LYS A 128 22.69 -7.27 -4.35
N VAL A 129 23.06 -5.99 -4.24
CA VAL A 129 22.23 -4.86 -4.67
C VAL A 129 22.49 -4.60 -6.16
N LYS A 130 21.63 -5.15 -7.02
CA LYS A 130 21.71 -5.02 -8.48
C LYS A 130 20.37 -4.58 -9.04
N HIS A 131 20.39 -3.64 -9.99
CA HIS A 131 19.15 -3.16 -10.59
C HIS A 131 18.38 -4.32 -11.24
N ASN A 132 17.13 -4.49 -10.82
CA ASN A 132 16.20 -5.48 -11.35
C ASN A 132 14.78 -4.90 -11.30
N SER A 133 14.32 -4.37 -12.43
CA SER A 133 13.00 -3.74 -12.55
C SER A 133 11.85 -4.69 -12.21
N GLY A 134 11.93 -5.96 -12.63
CA GLY A 134 10.90 -6.98 -12.37
C GLY A 134 10.80 -7.36 -10.90
N LEU A 135 11.92 -7.68 -10.26
CA LEU A 135 11.94 -8.01 -8.83
C LEU A 135 11.51 -6.82 -7.97
N ARG A 136 11.91 -5.59 -8.36
CA ARG A 136 11.46 -4.36 -7.70
C ARG A 136 9.95 -4.19 -7.80
N PHE A 137 9.39 -4.47 -8.98
CA PHE A 137 7.95 -4.41 -9.21
C PHE A 137 7.19 -5.43 -8.35
N ILE A 138 7.63 -6.68 -8.32
CA ILE A 138 7.03 -7.74 -7.48
C ILE A 138 7.08 -7.35 -6.00
N ALA A 139 8.25 -6.91 -5.52
CA ALA A 139 8.41 -6.50 -4.13
C ALA A 139 7.50 -5.30 -3.78
N LYS A 140 7.32 -4.34 -4.71
CA LYS A 140 6.36 -3.24 -4.54
C LYS A 140 4.91 -3.75 -4.47
N ILE A 141 4.52 -4.70 -5.33
CA ILE A 141 3.18 -5.29 -5.29
C ILE A 141 2.92 -5.97 -3.95
N CYS A 142 3.85 -6.77 -3.45
CA CYS A 142 3.66 -7.45 -2.16
C CYS A 142 3.46 -6.44 -1.02
N LEU A 143 4.26 -5.38 -0.96
CA LEU A 143 4.08 -4.32 0.03
C LEU A 143 2.70 -3.65 -0.07
N ASN A 144 2.21 -3.40 -1.28
CA ASN A 144 0.89 -2.82 -1.51
C ASN A 144 -0.26 -3.79 -1.19
N ASN A 145 -0.09 -5.08 -1.48
CA ASN A 145 -1.12 -6.11 -1.26
C ASN A 145 -1.47 -6.29 0.22
N LEU A 146 -0.48 -6.18 1.11
CA LEU A 146 -0.71 -6.27 2.56
C LEU A 146 -1.76 -5.25 3.01
N TRP A 147 -1.58 -3.99 2.63
CA TRP A 147 -2.49 -2.90 2.99
C TRP A 147 -3.80 -2.94 2.21
N GLY A 148 -3.74 -3.36 0.94
CA GLY A 148 -4.93 -3.60 0.13
C GLY A 148 -5.85 -4.65 0.76
N HIS A 149 -5.27 -5.65 1.42
CA HIS A 149 -6.05 -6.67 2.12
C HIS A 149 -6.77 -6.11 3.35
N PHE A 150 -6.17 -5.19 4.11
CA PHE A 150 -6.85 -4.53 5.24
C PHE A 150 -8.01 -3.62 4.79
N GLY A 151 -7.91 -3.04 3.60
CA GLY A 151 -8.98 -2.25 2.98
C GLY A 151 -10.00 -3.05 2.17
N MET A 152 -9.79 -4.36 2.05
CA MET A 152 -10.64 -5.18 1.21
C MET A 152 -11.99 -5.37 1.89
N ARG A 153 -13.07 -5.06 1.17
CA ARG A 153 -14.42 -5.37 1.64
C ARG A 153 -14.54 -6.89 1.80
N ASP A 154 -15.14 -7.33 2.89
CA ASP A 154 -15.33 -8.75 3.21
C ASP A 154 -16.62 -9.32 2.61
N ASN A 155 -17.53 -8.47 2.14
CA ASN A 155 -18.90 -8.82 1.78
C ASN A 155 -19.16 -8.90 0.26
N PHE A 156 -18.18 -9.33 -0.53
CA PHE A 156 -18.35 -9.49 -1.96
C PHE A 156 -19.30 -10.64 -2.31
N THR A 157 -20.11 -10.43 -3.35
CA THR A 157 -20.85 -11.52 -4.01
C THR A 157 -19.84 -12.46 -4.66
N GLN A 158 -19.90 -13.73 -4.26
CA GLN A 158 -19.17 -14.82 -4.89
C GLN A 158 -19.97 -15.32 -6.08
N LYS A 159 -19.25 -15.81 -7.10
CA LYS A 159 -19.84 -16.35 -8.32
C LYS A 159 -19.19 -17.69 -8.62
N GLU A 160 -20.00 -18.74 -8.75
CA GLU A 160 -19.52 -20.09 -9.04
C GLU A 160 -20.27 -20.68 -10.23
N TYR A 161 -19.52 -21.26 -11.17
CA TYR A 161 -20.08 -22.04 -12.27
C TYR A 161 -20.34 -23.46 -11.78
N CYS A 162 -21.60 -23.85 -11.80
CA CYS A 162 -22.09 -25.13 -11.31
C CYS A 162 -22.46 -26.01 -12.51
N PHE A 163 -21.82 -27.18 -12.60
CA PHE A 163 -22.04 -28.13 -13.68
C PHE A 163 -22.94 -29.32 -13.29
N THR A 164 -23.28 -29.42 -11.99
CA THR A 164 -24.07 -30.52 -11.45
C THR A 164 -25.08 -29.99 -10.44
N LEU A 165 -26.21 -30.69 -10.31
CA LEU A 165 -27.21 -30.38 -9.31
C LEU A 165 -26.64 -30.47 -7.89
N GLU A 166 -25.75 -31.43 -7.64
CA GLU A 166 -25.07 -31.57 -6.34
C GLU A 166 -24.24 -30.34 -5.97
N HIS A 167 -23.60 -29.70 -6.95
CA HIS A 167 -22.83 -28.48 -6.69
C HIS A 167 -23.77 -27.32 -6.32
N ILE A 168 -24.88 -27.18 -7.06
CA ILE A 168 -25.90 -26.15 -6.79
C ILE A 168 -26.50 -26.35 -5.41
N THR A 169 -26.89 -27.59 -5.06
CA THR A 169 -27.53 -27.87 -3.76
C THR A 169 -26.58 -27.61 -2.60
N LYS A 170 -25.28 -27.92 -2.74
CA LYS A 170 -24.25 -27.57 -1.74
C LYS A 170 -24.15 -26.08 -1.47
N ILE A 171 -24.41 -25.22 -2.46
CA ILE A 171 -24.38 -23.76 -2.29
C ILE A 171 -25.73 -23.28 -1.75
N VAL A 172 -26.83 -23.65 -2.39
CA VAL A 172 -28.20 -23.20 -2.07
C VAL A 172 -28.59 -23.56 -0.64
N PHE A 173 -28.23 -24.75 -0.16
CA PHE A 173 -28.55 -25.21 1.19
C PHE A 173 -27.43 -24.94 2.20
N ASN A 174 -26.37 -24.22 1.83
CA ASN A 174 -25.34 -23.85 2.78
C ASN A 174 -25.83 -22.74 3.70
N GLU A 175 -25.95 -23.04 5.00
CA GLU A 175 -26.38 -22.06 5.99
C GLU A 175 -25.42 -20.86 6.12
N LYS A 176 -24.16 -20.98 5.67
CA LYS A 176 -23.20 -19.88 5.67
C LYS A 176 -23.50 -18.83 4.60
N TYR A 177 -24.27 -19.18 3.57
CA TYR A 177 -24.53 -18.31 2.43
C TYR A 177 -25.92 -17.66 2.51
N LYS A 178 -26.05 -16.49 1.88
CA LYS A 178 -27.27 -15.71 1.76
C LYS A 178 -27.32 -15.03 0.40
N ASP A 179 -28.45 -14.39 0.10
CA ASP A 179 -28.66 -13.64 -1.16
C ASP A 179 -28.33 -14.50 -2.40
N ILE A 180 -28.76 -15.77 -2.37
CA ILE A 180 -28.42 -16.76 -3.38
C ILE A 180 -29.29 -16.55 -4.63
N SER A 181 -28.65 -16.46 -5.79
CA SER A 181 -29.29 -16.34 -7.10
C SER A 181 -28.68 -17.37 -8.05
N THR A 182 -29.49 -17.99 -8.89
CA THR A 182 -29.03 -18.95 -9.90
C THR A 182 -29.50 -18.51 -11.28
N MET A 183 -28.62 -18.61 -12.26
CA MET A 183 -28.90 -18.31 -13.66
C MET A 183 -28.40 -19.47 -14.51
N ILE A 184 -29.29 -20.10 -15.26
CA ILE A 184 -28.90 -21.11 -16.24
C ILE A 184 -28.24 -20.37 -17.41
N LEU A 185 -26.97 -20.71 -17.68
CA LEU A 185 -26.24 -20.16 -18.82
C LEU A 185 -26.33 -21.09 -20.03
N ASP A 186 -26.36 -22.40 -19.78
CA ASP A 186 -26.42 -23.46 -20.80
C ASP A 186 -27.03 -24.74 -20.20
N GLU A 187 -27.27 -25.77 -21.00
CA GLU A 187 -27.88 -27.05 -20.60
C GLU A 187 -27.17 -27.71 -19.42
N ASN A 188 -25.85 -27.52 -19.30
CA ASN A 188 -25.01 -28.12 -18.26
C ASN A 188 -24.30 -27.09 -17.38
N ILE A 189 -24.64 -25.80 -17.48
CA ILE A 189 -23.94 -24.74 -16.74
C ILE A 189 -24.93 -23.80 -16.08
N VAL A 190 -24.86 -23.74 -14.76
CA VAL A 190 -25.61 -22.80 -13.94
C VAL A 190 -24.63 -21.87 -13.23
N LEU A 191 -24.75 -20.57 -13.44
CA LEU A 191 -24.05 -19.57 -12.65
C LEU A 191 -24.82 -19.35 -11.35
N THR A 192 -24.16 -19.63 -10.23
CA THR A 192 -24.71 -19.37 -8.89
C THR A 192 -23.97 -18.20 -8.25
N GLU A 193 -24.71 -17.18 -7.85
CA GLU A 193 -24.21 -16.03 -7.12
C GLU A 193 -24.69 -16.08 -5.68
N TYR A 194 -23.82 -15.76 -4.71
CA TYR A 194 -24.17 -15.78 -3.29
C TYR A 194 -23.26 -14.87 -2.48
N LYS A 195 -23.66 -14.52 -1.26
CA LYS A 195 -22.82 -13.81 -0.28
C LYS A 195 -22.63 -14.63 0.98
N GLU A 196 -21.46 -14.54 1.60
CA GLU A 196 -21.26 -15.11 2.93
C GLU A 196 -22.00 -14.25 3.99
N LYS A 197 -22.66 -14.91 4.94
CA LYS A 197 -23.26 -14.25 6.09
C LYS A 197 -22.13 -13.67 6.95
N LYS A 198 -22.25 -12.41 7.37
CA LYS A 198 -21.31 -11.80 8.31
C LYS A 198 -21.30 -12.63 9.60
N LYS A 199 -20.15 -13.22 9.94
CA LYS A 199 -19.95 -13.83 11.26
C LYS A 199 -19.87 -12.72 12.29
N ASN A 200 -20.73 -12.77 13.29
CA ASN A 200 -20.69 -11.81 14.39
C ASN A 200 -19.51 -12.19 15.30
N ILE A 201 -18.46 -11.37 15.31
CA ILE A 201 -17.20 -11.65 16.02
C ILE A 201 -17.44 -11.71 17.54
N LEU A 202 -18.51 -11.08 18.04
CA LEU A 202 -18.94 -11.13 19.44
C LEU A 202 -19.25 -12.56 19.93
N ASN A 203 -19.63 -13.48 19.04
CA ASN A 203 -19.91 -14.87 19.42
C ASN A 203 -18.65 -15.71 19.64
N LEU A 204 -17.45 -15.19 19.34
CA LEU A 204 -16.16 -15.87 19.50
C LEU A 204 -15.41 -15.45 20.78
N ILE A 205 -15.90 -14.43 21.50
CA ILE A 205 -15.24 -13.88 22.70
C ILE A 205 -15.99 -14.29 23.99
N GLN A 206 -16.99 -15.16 23.90
CA GLN A 206 -17.70 -15.71 25.07
C GLN A 206 -17.09 -17.03 25.58
N VAL A 207 -15.76 -17.10 25.68
CA VAL A 207 -15.08 -18.19 26.41
C VAL A 207 -14.46 -17.64 27.69
#